data_AF-A0A397G3H0-F1
#
_entry.id   AF-A0A397G3H0-F1
#
_cell.length_a   1.000
_cell.length_b   1.000
_cell.length_c   1.000
_cell.angle_alpha   90.00
_cell.angle_beta   90.00
_cell.angle_gamma   90.00
#
_symmetry.space_group_name_H-M   'P 1'
#
loop_
_entity.id
_entity.type
_entity.pdbx_description
1 polymer ?
#
loop_
_entity_poly.entity_id
_entity_poly.type
_entity_poly.pdbx_seq_one_letter_code
_entity_poly.pdbx_strand_id
1 'polypeptide(L)'
;MRFQLLEVDHEGKEFEELVACEVTSFEHPRQSIFRFFYPIFGHESELERQTAFENLVELQRQWSREDPDAVWTKVIDTQNNNKIVGDEKNPFALNDAEHQSAFWYPAGSQRKYIDECLRIFTTPHETFMQRPHVYLYIGFILPEYRQQGIADMFLAEACRRADELGIEAWLESVVAMGVPIYMRHGFIPFRKHTVEPKVERPDMEWKNMEEKMQPLRFWPMWRPPNGKFVPGETNPPWNEFMSSMLSRDLREWIMSDSKRRDDFEAAIVTARSNNLAGMQDIQCLEDYFRFINDQLRWVPSEAAQAKDILLRICKMWFVLDQPSVAAYQSPTQPSSESETSGQHEKLTWLSGWMVRLSKEIGRFMDSPASTASLDTFRTSPAYNIEDYIEPRGGWRTFNEFFCRNLKPGRRPIAAIGDNSVLTSPADFLFEELHPVSADSTVITKGLKWRRAKLLDDSLYKDRFANGTWLHGFLDVNDYHRLHAPVGGTVLDARTIVGRNYMQVHATWPPGQDARPNGAVKTNIVGETAGAVLRVCNETGYQFCQARGLIVLDTSAGLVAVLPIGMAIVSSVILTAEVGAKLHKGEELAYFQFGGSDVVLIFEDRLKVNVTMEPGQHYRMGVQIGHSNLSLHSCS
;
A
#
# COMPACT_ATOMS: atom_id res chain seq x y z
N MET A 1 -35.82 -18.08 -25.31
CA MET A 1 -34.55 -17.94 -24.54
C MET A 1 -34.00 -19.35 -24.39
N ARG A 2 -32.76 -19.64 -24.79
CA ARG A 2 -32.22 -21.02 -24.78
C ARG A 2 -32.03 -21.53 -23.34
N PHE A 3 -31.52 -20.67 -22.46
CA PHE A 3 -31.29 -20.94 -21.04
C PHE A 3 -32.33 -20.24 -20.18
N GLN A 4 -32.74 -20.90 -19.09
CA GLN A 4 -33.70 -20.37 -18.10
C GLN A 4 -33.21 -20.67 -16.68
N LEU A 5 -33.26 -19.66 -15.81
CA LEU A 5 -32.93 -19.76 -14.39
C LEU A 5 -34.20 -20.10 -13.58
N LEU A 6 -34.11 -21.06 -12.66
CA LEU A 6 -35.21 -21.59 -11.85
C LEU A 6 -34.72 -21.89 -10.44
N GLU A 7 -35.55 -21.69 -9.41
CA GLU A 7 -35.25 -22.15 -8.05
C GLU A 7 -35.37 -23.68 -7.93
N VAL A 8 -34.64 -24.27 -6.99
CA VAL A 8 -34.57 -25.72 -6.75
C VAL A 8 -35.01 -26.04 -5.33
N ASP A 9 -35.85 -27.06 -5.19
CA ASP A 9 -36.16 -27.65 -3.90
C ASP A 9 -35.03 -28.59 -3.46
N HIS A 10 -34.35 -28.26 -2.35
CA HIS A 10 -33.20 -29.02 -1.84
C HIS A 10 -33.59 -30.41 -1.29
N GLU A 11 -34.86 -30.62 -0.96
CA GLU A 11 -35.40 -31.93 -0.58
C GLU A 11 -35.86 -32.76 -1.80
N GLY A 12 -35.91 -32.14 -2.99
CA GLY A 12 -36.33 -32.76 -4.24
C GLY A 12 -35.28 -33.70 -4.84
N LYS A 13 -35.74 -34.63 -5.70
CA LYS A 13 -34.84 -35.55 -6.45
C LYS A 13 -33.91 -34.83 -7.43
N GLU A 14 -34.35 -33.67 -7.92
CA GLU A 14 -33.59 -32.82 -8.82
C GLU A 14 -32.35 -32.19 -8.16
N PHE A 15 -32.29 -32.17 -6.82
CA PHE A 15 -31.12 -31.70 -6.08
C PHE A 15 -29.91 -32.62 -6.27
N GLU A 16 -30.11 -33.94 -6.32
CA GLU A 16 -29.02 -34.90 -6.57
C GLU A 16 -28.44 -34.73 -7.98
N GLU A 17 -29.29 -34.47 -8.99
CA GLU A 17 -28.83 -34.16 -10.34
C GLU A 17 -28.01 -32.87 -10.40
N LEU A 18 -28.36 -31.89 -9.56
CA LEU A 18 -27.61 -30.64 -9.42
C LEU A 18 -26.24 -30.85 -8.77
N VAL A 19 -26.14 -31.65 -7.70
CA VAL A 19 -24.86 -32.01 -7.08
C VAL A 19 -23.99 -32.85 -8.03
N ALA A 20 -24.59 -33.71 -8.87
CA ALA A 20 -23.84 -34.43 -9.91
C ALA A 20 -23.25 -33.47 -10.97
N CYS A 21 -24.00 -32.43 -11.32
CA CYS A 21 -23.53 -31.35 -12.21
C CYS A 21 -22.38 -30.57 -11.57
N GLU A 22 -22.45 -30.27 -10.27
CA GLU A 22 -21.39 -29.64 -9.48
C GLU A 22 -20.10 -30.46 -9.56
N VAL A 23 -20.15 -31.73 -9.16
CA VAL A 23 -18.99 -32.63 -9.17
C VAL A 23 -18.33 -32.64 -10.54
N THR A 24 -19.11 -32.84 -11.59
CA THR A 24 -18.62 -32.85 -12.98
C THR A 24 -17.93 -31.53 -13.37
N SER A 25 -18.49 -30.40 -12.93
CA SER A 25 -17.96 -29.07 -13.24
C SER A 25 -16.60 -28.81 -12.61
N PHE A 26 -16.35 -29.35 -11.41
CA PHE A 26 -15.09 -29.19 -10.68
C PHE A 26 -13.99 -30.19 -11.10
N GLU A 27 -14.27 -31.17 -11.97
CA GLU A 27 -13.28 -32.11 -12.50
C GLU A 27 -12.54 -31.60 -13.75
N HIS A 28 -13.15 -30.67 -14.50
CA HIS A 28 -12.62 -30.23 -15.78
C HIS A 28 -12.65 -28.70 -15.88
N PRO A 29 -11.55 -27.96 -15.63
CA PRO A 29 -10.31 -28.45 -15.04
C PRO A 29 -10.49 -28.71 -13.53
N ARG A 30 -9.77 -29.73 -13.05
CA ARG A 30 -9.77 -30.14 -11.64
C ARG A 30 -9.51 -28.96 -10.70
N GLN A 31 -10.41 -28.73 -9.74
CA GLN A 31 -10.22 -27.76 -8.66
C GLN A 31 -9.92 -28.47 -7.33
N SER A 32 -8.73 -28.27 -6.77
CA SER A 32 -8.33 -28.92 -5.52
C SER A 32 -9.13 -28.43 -4.31
N ILE A 33 -9.63 -27.19 -4.33
CA ILE A 33 -10.39 -26.62 -3.21
C ILE A 33 -11.71 -27.33 -2.98
N PHE A 34 -12.32 -27.87 -4.05
CA PHE A 34 -13.57 -28.64 -3.95
C PHE A 34 -13.38 -29.94 -3.14
N ARG A 35 -12.13 -30.41 -3.00
CA ARG A 35 -11.83 -31.60 -2.21
C ARG A 35 -12.00 -31.39 -0.72
N PHE A 36 -12.13 -30.14 -0.24
CA PHE A 36 -12.53 -29.91 1.14
C PHE A 36 -13.84 -30.63 1.48
N PHE A 37 -14.76 -30.69 0.51
CA PHE A 37 -16.10 -31.26 0.68
C PHE A 37 -16.27 -32.62 -0.02
N TYR A 38 -15.53 -32.85 -1.10
CA TYR A 38 -15.64 -34.08 -1.90
C TYR A 38 -14.29 -34.83 -2.00
N PRO A 39 -14.00 -35.79 -1.10
CA PRO A 39 -12.68 -36.40 -0.88
C PRO A 39 -12.25 -37.42 -1.95
N ILE A 40 -12.42 -37.11 -3.24
CA ILE A 40 -12.07 -37.98 -4.37
C ILE A 40 -10.87 -37.43 -5.13
N PHE A 41 -9.82 -38.23 -5.26
CA PHE A 41 -8.54 -37.85 -5.87
C PHE A 41 -8.22 -38.58 -7.18
N GLY A 42 -8.96 -39.63 -7.54
CA GLY A 42 -8.86 -40.36 -8.80
C GLY A 42 -8.52 -41.84 -8.66
N HIS A 43 -8.09 -42.28 -7.47
CA HIS A 43 -7.70 -43.68 -7.19
C HIS A 43 -8.74 -44.45 -6.38
N GLU A 44 -9.78 -43.77 -5.93
CA GLU A 44 -10.86 -44.33 -5.11
C GLU A 44 -11.76 -45.25 -5.95
N SER A 45 -12.21 -46.31 -5.30
CA SER A 45 -13.17 -47.29 -5.83
C SER A 45 -14.54 -46.67 -6.11
N GLU A 46 -15.36 -47.37 -6.88
CA GLU A 46 -16.73 -46.94 -7.20
C GLU A 46 -17.59 -46.77 -5.93
N LEU A 47 -17.42 -47.67 -4.95
CA LEU A 47 -18.12 -47.58 -3.66
C LEU A 47 -17.72 -46.34 -2.86
N GLU A 48 -16.43 -46.01 -2.83
CA GLU A 48 -15.92 -44.81 -2.14
C GLU A 48 -16.43 -43.53 -2.81
N ARG A 49 -16.48 -43.50 -4.16
CA ARG A 49 -17.06 -42.38 -4.91
C ARG A 49 -18.54 -42.20 -4.64
N GLN A 50 -19.30 -43.29 -4.64
CA GLN A 50 -20.74 -43.27 -4.33
C GLN A 50 -20.99 -42.75 -2.90
N THR A 51 -20.22 -43.25 -1.92
CA THR A 51 -20.33 -42.81 -0.52
C THR A 51 -19.98 -41.33 -0.37
N ALA A 52 -18.91 -40.86 -1.02
CA ALA A 52 -18.53 -39.45 -1.00
C ALA A 52 -19.60 -38.55 -1.63
N PHE A 53 -20.28 -39.03 -2.68
CA PHE A 53 -21.35 -38.30 -3.35
C PHE A 53 -22.59 -38.18 -2.45
N GLU A 54 -23.02 -39.27 -1.85
CA GLU A 54 -24.14 -39.29 -0.88
C GLU A 54 -23.86 -38.37 0.31
N ASN A 55 -22.62 -38.39 0.84
CA ASN A 55 -22.20 -37.48 1.91
C ASN A 55 -22.25 -36.01 1.48
N LEU A 56 -21.84 -35.69 0.26
CA LEU A 56 -21.88 -34.32 -0.26
C LEU A 56 -23.33 -33.82 -0.41
N VAL A 57 -24.23 -34.66 -0.95
CA VAL A 57 -25.66 -34.33 -1.06
C VAL A 57 -26.25 -34.05 0.31
N GLU A 58 -26.03 -34.92 1.30
CA GLU A 58 -26.61 -34.72 2.63
C GLU A 58 -25.99 -33.52 3.37
N LEU A 59 -24.68 -33.28 3.21
CA LEU A 59 -24.02 -32.10 3.77
C LEU A 59 -24.66 -30.80 3.25
N GLN A 60 -24.93 -30.73 1.95
CA GLN A 60 -25.55 -29.54 1.36
C GLN A 60 -27.04 -29.40 1.73
N ARG A 61 -27.77 -30.52 1.87
CA ARG A 61 -29.13 -30.50 2.43
C ARG A 61 -29.12 -29.98 3.86
N GLN A 62 -28.22 -30.49 4.69
CA GLN A 62 -28.06 -30.04 6.07
C GLN A 62 -27.82 -28.53 6.12
N TRP A 63 -26.88 -28.00 5.34
CA TRP A 63 -26.64 -26.56 5.27
C TRP A 63 -27.85 -25.74 4.78
N SER A 64 -28.74 -26.35 4.00
CA SER A 64 -29.97 -25.69 3.52
C SER A 64 -31.08 -25.71 4.58
N ARG A 65 -31.12 -26.75 5.42
CA ARG A 65 -32.04 -26.83 6.56
C ARG A 65 -31.62 -25.91 7.71
N GLU A 66 -30.31 -25.73 7.88
CA GLU A 66 -29.74 -24.87 8.93
C GLU A 66 -29.87 -23.37 8.62
N ASP A 67 -30.03 -23.00 7.35
CA ASP A 67 -30.17 -21.61 6.91
C ASP A 67 -31.48 -21.40 6.11
N PRO A 68 -32.53 -20.83 6.71
CA PRO A 68 -33.82 -20.62 6.04
C PRO A 68 -33.77 -19.60 4.90
N ASP A 69 -32.70 -18.80 4.80
CA ASP A 69 -32.50 -17.82 3.73
C ASP A 69 -31.68 -18.40 2.55
N ALA A 70 -31.26 -19.67 2.64
CA ALA A 70 -30.55 -20.36 1.57
C ALA A 70 -31.47 -20.64 0.37
N VAL A 71 -31.10 -20.09 -0.79
CA VAL A 71 -31.78 -20.35 -2.07
C VAL A 71 -30.83 -21.07 -3.02
N TRP A 72 -31.32 -22.14 -3.65
CA TRP A 72 -30.64 -22.85 -4.74
C TRP A 72 -31.35 -22.57 -6.06
N THR A 73 -30.58 -22.35 -7.13
CA THR A 73 -31.07 -21.93 -8.45
C THR A 73 -30.42 -22.70 -9.61
N LYS A 74 -31.15 -23.53 -10.32
CA LYS A 74 -30.63 -24.20 -11.53
C LYS A 74 -30.80 -23.34 -12.79
N VAL A 75 -29.86 -23.46 -13.73
CA VAL A 75 -30.12 -23.12 -15.14
C VAL A 75 -30.43 -24.39 -15.93
N ILE A 76 -31.47 -24.34 -16.76
CA ILE A 76 -31.83 -25.43 -17.67
C ILE A 76 -31.63 -25.06 -19.14
N ASP A 77 -31.18 -26.01 -19.97
CA ASP A 77 -31.22 -25.90 -21.44
C ASP A 77 -32.58 -26.37 -21.97
N THR A 78 -33.45 -25.41 -22.30
CA THR A 78 -34.82 -25.67 -22.79
C THR A 78 -34.86 -26.36 -24.16
N GLN A 79 -33.72 -26.42 -24.87
CA GLN A 79 -33.60 -27.09 -26.16
C GLN A 79 -32.97 -28.49 -26.04
N ASN A 80 -32.56 -28.90 -24.83
CA ASN A 80 -31.94 -30.20 -24.56
C ASN A 80 -32.61 -30.89 -23.37
N ASN A 81 -33.90 -31.21 -23.50
CA ASN A 81 -34.70 -31.94 -22.51
C ASN A 81 -34.63 -31.36 -21.08
N ASN A 82 -34.53 -30.02 -20.95
CA ASN A 82 -34.41 -29.30 -19.68
C ASN A 82 -33.21 -29.75 -18.81
N LYS A 83 -32.11 -30.20 -19.43
CA LYS A 83 -30.87 -30.58 -18.71
C LYS A 83 -30.39 -29.43 -17.81
N ILE A 84 -30.09 -29.73 -16.55
CA ILE A 84 -29.49 -28.81 -15.56
C ILE A 84 -28.03 -28.53 -15.94
N VAL A 85 -27.63 -27.25 -15.94
CA VAL A 85 -26.31 -26.81 -16.43
C VAL A 85 -25.51 -25.92 -15.47
N GLY A 86 -26.05 -25.54 -14.29
CA GLY A 86 -25.32 -24.80 -13.25
C GLY A 86 -26.19 -24.22 -12.12
N ASP A 87 -25.57 -23.64 -11.08
CA ASP A 87 -26.20 -22.90 -9.94
C ASP A 87 -25.23 -21.91 -9.26
N GLU A 88 -25.75 -21.05 -8.36
CA GLU A 88 -25.13 -20.10 -7.43
C GLU A 88 -25.88 -20.01 -6.04
N LYS A 89 -25.18 -20.07 -4.88
CA LYS A 89 -25.79 -20.08 -3.50
C LYS A 89 -25.38 -18.91 -2.60
N ASN A 90 -26.23 -18.46 -1.66
CA ASN A 90 -25.89 -17.63 -0.48
C ASN A 90 -26.17 -18.34 0.88
N PRO A 91 -25.15 -18.56 1.73
CA PRO A 91 -25.35 -18.90 3.15
C PRO A 91 -24.47 -18.03 4.07
N PHE A 92 -25.02 -17.24 5.00
CA PHE A 92 -24.46 -16.89 6.33
C PHE A 92 -25.21 -15.68 6.95
N ALA A 93 -25.98 -15.93 8.01
CA ALA A 93 -26.35 -14.96 9.04
C ALA A 93 -25.93 -15.52 10.43
N LEU A 94 -25.32 -14.65 11.26
CA LEU A 94 -24.57 -14.89 12.50
C LEU A 94 -25.13 -15.92 13.51
N ASN A 95 -24.28 -16.81 14.06
CA ASN A 95 -23.69 -16.75 15.42
C ASN A 95 -22.97 -18.07 15.79
N ASP A 96 -21.86 -17.94 16.53
CA ASP A 96 -21.14 -18.97 17.31
C ASP A 96 -21.06 -20.39 16.72
N ALA A 97 -19.96 -20.70 16.02
CA ALA A 97 -19.64 -22.10 15.72
C ALA A 97 -18.22 -22.43 16.20
N GLU A 98 -18.14 -23.30 17.21
CA GLU A 98 -17.00 -24.20 17.37
C GLU A 98 -16.63 -24.75 15.98
N HIS A 99 -15.34 -24.74 15.64
CA HIS A 99 -14.88 -25.22 14.34
C HIS A 99 -15.45 -26.62 14.08
N GLN A 100 -16.36 -26.73 13.11
CA GLN A 100 -16.89 -28.02 12.69
C GLN A 100 -15.75 -28.77 12.01
N SER A 101 -15.30 -29.86 12.63
CA SER A 101 -14.34 -30.78 12.01
C SER A 101 -14.97 -31.40 10.77
N ALA A 102 -14.20 -31.58 9.69
CA ALA A 102 -14.59 -32.23 8.45
C ALA A 102 -14.86 -33.73 8.68
N PHE A 103 -15.95 -34.05 9.37
CA PHE A 103 -16.25 -35.39 9.86
C PHE A 103 -16.48 -36.40 8.73
N TRP A 104 -16.81 -35.92 7.53
CA TRP A 104 -16.91 -36.71 6.28
C TRP A 104 -15.54 -37.21 5.78
N TYR A 105 -14.42 -36.64 6.24
CA TYR A 105 -13.10 -37.24 6.09
C TYR A 105 -12.87 -38.30 7.17
N PRO A 106 -12.25 -39.46 6.88
CA PRO A 106 -11.82 -40.40 7.92
C PRO A 106 -10.94 -39.73 8.98
N ALA A 107 -11.12 -40.13 10.24
CA ALA A 107 -10.32 -39.61 11.35
C ALA A 107 -8.83 -39.91 11.13
N GLY A 108 -7.98 -38.90 11.33
CA GLY A 108 -6.55 -39.01 11.03
C GLY A 108 -5.95 -37.65 10.68
N SER A 109 -4.71 -37.66 10.21
CA SER A 109 -3.98 -36.43 9.89
C SER A 109 -4.51 -35.75 8.63
N GLN A 110 -5.15 -36.50 7.73
CA GLN A 110 -5.87 -35.90 6.60
C GLN A 110 -7.04 -35.01 7.03
N ARG A 111 -7.81 -35.41 8.06
CA ARG A 111 -8.95 -34.61 8.54
C ARG A 111 -8.45 -33.31 9.14
N LYS A 112 -7.40 -33.39 9.96
CA LYS A 112 -6.73 -32.21 10.54
C LYS A 112 -6.19 -31.26 9.46
N TYR A 113 -5.65 -31.80 8.37
CA TYR A 113 -5.20 -30.99 7.24
C TYR A 113 -6.36 -30.20 6.61
N ILE A 114 -7.50 -30.85 6.41
CA ILE A 114 -8.71 -30.23 5.87
C ILE A 114 -9.33 -29.24 6.86
N ASP A 115 -9.35 -29.55 8.16
CA ASP A 115 -9.83 -28.63 9.21
C ASP A 115 -9.02 -27.32 9.19
N GLU A 116 -7.69 -27.41 9.09
CA GLU A 116 -6.83 -26.22 8.94
C GLU A 116 -7.03 -25.51 7.60
N CYS A 117 -7.25 -26.25 6.50
CA CYS A 117 -7.59 -25.64 5.22
C CYS A 117 -8.87 -24.81 5.29
N LEU A 118 -9.93 -25.39 5.86
CA LEU A 118 -11.23 -24.75 6.03
C LEU A 118 -11.10 -23.52 6.91
N ARG A 119 -10.42 -23.62 8.05
CA ARG A 119 -10.15 -22.48 8.93
C ARG A 119 -9.47 -21.31 8.21
N ILE A 120 -8.43 -21.60 7.41
CA ILE A 120 -7.72 -20.56 6.65
C ILE A 120 -8.62 -19.99 5.55
N PHE A 121 -9.43 -20.83 4.91
CA PHE A 121 -10.34 -20.43 3.84
C PHE A 121 -11.51 -19.57 4.34
N THR A 122 -12.06 -19.85 5.52
CA THR A 122 -13.18 -19.11 6.15
C THR A 122 -12.74 -17.86 6.91
N THR A 123 -11.44 -17.65 7.12
CA THR A 123 -10.91 -16.45 7.81
C THR A 123 -11.47 -15.13 7.23
N PRO A 124 -11.54 -14.93 5.90
CA PRO A 124 -12.34 -13.89 5.25
C PRO A 124 -13.75 -13.65 5.81
N HIS A 125 -14.53 -14.72 5.98
CA HIS A 125 -15.92 -14.65 6.42
C HIS A 125 -16.00 -14.07 7.82
N GLU A 126 -15.21 -14.65 8.73
CA GLU A 126 -15.10 -14.25 10.14
C GLU A 126 -14.57 -12.82 10.32
N THR A 127 -13.84 -12.29 9.34
CA THR A 127 -13.17 -10.99 9.47
C THR A 127 -13.91 -9.84 8.81
N PHE A 128 -14.47 -10.03 7.62
CA PHE A 128 -15.08 -8.91 6.87
C PHE A 128 -16.49 -9.17 6.34
N MET A 129 -16.99 -10.41 6.32
CA MET A 129 -18.37 -10.72 5.89
C MET A 129 -19.33 -10.70 7.08
N GLN A 130 -19.31 -9.61 7.85
CA GLN A 130 -20.02 -9.49 9.13
C GLN A 130 -21.29 -8.63 9.05
N ARG A 131 -21.43 -7.83 7.98
CA ARG A 131 -22.62 -7.00 7.71
C ARG A 131 -23.66 -7.84 6.98
N PRO A 132 -24.94 -7.47 6.96
CA PRO A 132 -25.93 -8.13 6.09
C PRO A 132 -25.44 -8.11 4.64
N HIS A 133 -25.42 -9.28 3.99
CA HIS A 133 -24.85 -9.41 2.65
C HIS A 133 -25.49 -10.56 1.85
N VAL A 134 -25.35 -10.48 0.53
CA VAL A 134 -25.57 -11.61 -0.38
C VAL A 134 -24.23 -12.30 -0.64
N TYR A 135 -24.05 -13.51 -0.15
CA TYR A 135 -22.86 -14.31 -0.45
C TYR A 135 -23.11 -15.21 -1.67
N LEU A 136 -22.11 -15.40 -2.53
CA LEU A 136 -22.15 -16.30 -3.67
C LEU A 136 -21.14 -17.43 -3.40
N TYR A 137 -21.57 -18.37 -2.57
CA TYR A 137 -20.78 -19.44 -1.96
C TYR A 137 -20.21 -20.43 -2.95
N ILE A 138 -21.02 -20.89 -3.90
CA ILE A 138 -20.58 -21.85 -4.89
C ILE A 138 -21.26 -21.58 -6.21
N GLY A 139 -20.47 -21.53 -7.29
CA GLY A 139 -20.95 -21.33 -8.64
C GLY A 139 -20.29 -22.31 -9.60
N PHE A 140 -21.07 -23.03 -10.39
CA PHE A 140 -20.53 -24.04 -11.32
C PHE A 140 -21.33 -24.14 -12.62
N ILE A 141 -20.63 -24.50 -13.70
CA ILE A 141 -21.20 -24.69 -15.04
C ILE A 141 -20.52 -25.90 -15.68
N LEU A 142 -21.33 -26.79 -16.25
CA LEU A 142 -20.84 -27.95 -16.99
C LEU A 142 -19.83 -27.54 -18.07
N PRO A 143 -18.72 -28.27 -18.25
CA PRO A 143 -17.64 -27.88 -19.15
C PRO A 143 -18.11 -27.52 -20.56
N GLU A 144 -19.05 -28.28 -21.13
CA GLU A 144 -19.57 -28.09 -22.49
C GLU A 144 -20.52 -26.88 -22.63
N TYR A 145 -20.96 -26.29 -21.51
CA TYR A 145 -21.88 -25.15 -21.47
C TYR A 145 -21.20 -23.81 -21.12
N ARG A 146 -19.89 -23.82 -20.87
CA ARG A 146 -19.12 -22.60 -20.56
C ARG A 146 -19.00 -21.69 -21.78
N GLN A 147 -18.71 -20.42 -21.51
CA GLN A 147 -18.59 -19.35 -22.52
C GLN A 147 -19.89 -19.06 -23.30
N GLN A 148 -21.05 -19.50 -22.78
CA GLN A 148 -22.37 -19.26 -23.37
C GLN A 148 -23.19 -18.20 -22.61
N GLY A 149 -22.54 -17.38 -21.77
CA GLY A 149 -23.17 -16.31 -21.00
C GLY A 149 -23.87 -16.74 -19.71
N ILE A 150 -23.86 -18.04 -19.38
CA ILE A 150 -24.56 -18.59 -18.20
C ILE A 150 -24.00 -18.01 -16.88
N ALA A 151 -22.67 -17.84 -16.75
CA ALA A 151 -22.07 -17.22 -15.58
C ALA A 151 -22.54 -15.77 -15.38
N ASP A 152 -22.69 -15.03 -16.48
CA ASP A 152 -23.21 -13.66 -16.43
C ASP A 152 -24.69 -13.63 -16.03
N MET A 153 -25.46 -14.69 -16.33
CA MET A 153 -26.86 -14.81 -15.89
C MET A 153 -26.98 -15.00 -14.38
N PHE A 154 -26.16 -15.88 -13.77
CA PHE A 154 -26.17 -16.08 -12.32
C PHE A 154 -25.75 -14.82 -11.57
N LEU A 155 -24.59 -14.26 -11.95
CA LEU A 155 -24.05 -13.06 -11.31
C LEU A 155 -25.00 -11.87 -11.43
N ALA A 156 -25.67 -11.70 -12.57
CA ALA A 156 -26.64 -10.61 -12.75
C ALA A 156 -27.84 -10.77 -11.81
N GLU A 157 -28.35 -11.98 -11.62
CA GLU A 157 -29.48 -12.24 -10.72
C GLU A 157 -29.09 -12.02 -9.26
N ALA A 158 -27.95 -12.54 -8.80
CA ALA A 158 -27.50 -12.32 -7.43
C ALA A 158 -27.17 -10.85 -7.14
N CYS A 159 -26.53 -10.15 -8.09
CA CYS A 159 -26.31 -8.71 -7.99
C CYS A 159 -27.62 -7.93 -7.93
N ARG A 160 -28.63 -8.31 -8.73
CA ARG A 160 -29.97 -7.71 -8.69
C ARG A 160 -30.61 -7.88 -7.31
N ARG A 161 -30.54 -9.08 -6.73
CA ARG A 161 -31.06 -9.36 -5.37
C ARG A 161 -30.34 -8.51 -4.32
N ALA A 162 -29.02 -8.41 -4.38
CA ALA A 162 -28.24 -7.56 -3.47
C ALA A 162 -28.63 -6.07 -3.61
N ASP A 163 -28.85 -5.60 -4.84
CA ASP A 163 -29.26 -4.22 -5.12
C ASP A 163 -30.68 -3.93 -4.63
N GLU A 164 -31.63 -4.86 -4.78
CA GLU A 164 -33.01 -4.72 -4.28
C GLU A 164 -33.07 -4.67 -2.75
N LEU A 165 -32.19 -5.41 -2.09
CA LEU A 165 -32.04 -5.41 -0.64
C LEU A 165 -31.21 -4.21 -0.15
N GLY A 166 -30.49 -3.52 -1.04
CA GLY A 166 -29.60 -2.42 -0.69
C GLY A 166 -28.41 -2.85 0.17
N ILE A 167 -27.97 -4.11 0.05
CA ILE A 167 -26.89 -4.71 0.83
C ILE A 167 -25.69 -5.07 -0.04
N GLU A 168 -24.56 -5.39 0.58
CA GLU A 168 -23.34 -5.77 -0.12
C GLU A 168 -23.41 -7.22 -0.64
N ALA A 169 -22.50 -7.58 -1.55
CA ALA A 169 -22.36 -8.96 -2.00
C ALA A 169 -20.91 -9.46 -1.95
N TRP A 170 -20.74 -10.77 -1.76
CA TRP A 170 -19.44 -11.41 -1.54
C TRP A 170 -19.30 -12.68 -2.35
N LEU A 171 -18.07 -13.02 -2.76
CA LEU A 171 -17.74 -14.33 -3.36
C LEU A 171 -16.24 -14.62 -3.27
N GLU A 172 -15.85 -15.87 -3.49
CA GLU A 172 -14.45 -16.27 -3.65
C GLU A 172 -14.21 -16.78 -5.06
N SER A 173 -13.29 -16.13 -5.75
CA SER A 173 -12.72 -16.72 -6.95
C SER A 173 -11.65 -17.71 -6.55
N VAL A 174 -11.86 -19.00 -6.78
CA VAL A 174 -10.85 -20.06 -6.52
C VAL A 174 -9.93 -20.30 -7.73
N VAL A 175 -10.24 -19.68 -8.86
CA VAL A 175 -9.45 -19.66 -10.09
C VAL A 175 -9.17 -18.24 -10.53
N ALA A 176 -7.97 -17.97 -11.05
CA ALA A 176 -7.61 -16.63 -11.54
C ALA A 176 -8.49 -16.17 -12.71
N MET A 177 -9.00 -17.11 -13.52
CA MET A 177 -9.85 -16.82 -14.67
C MET A 177 -11.25 -16.32 -14.29
N GLY A 178 -11.73 -16.60 -13.07
CA GLY A 178 -13.02 -16.10 -12.59
C GLY A 178 -12.98 -14.60 -12.26
N VAL A 179 -11.84 -14.11 -11.75
CA VAL A 179 -11.67 -12.73 -11.25
C VAL A 179 -12.15 -11.67 -12.27
N PRO A 180 -11.73 -11.69 -13.55
CA PRO A 180 -12.19 -10.70 -14.52
C PRO A 180 -13.71 -10.76 -14.80
N ILE A 181 -14.33 -11.94 -14.69
CA ILE A 181 -15.77 -12.11 -14.89
C ILE A 181 -16.51 -11.39 -13.76
N TYR A 182 -16.13 -11.65 -12.52
CA TYR A 182 -16.74 -11.04 -11.34
C TYR A 182 -16.54 -9.52 -11.30
N MET A 183 -15.37 -9.03 -11.73
CA MET A 183 -15.11 -7.59 -11.83
C MET A 183 -16.08 -6.86 -12.76
N ARG A 184 -16.56 -7.50 -13.83
CA ARG A 184 -17.57 -6.91 -14.72
C ARG A 184 -18.92 -6.67 -14.04
N HIS A 185 -19.22 -7.41 -12.97
CA HIS A 185 -20.45 -7.28 -12.17
C HIS A 185 -20.28 -6.38 -10.94
N GLY A 186 -19.14 -5.68 -10.82
CA GLY A 186 -18.88 -4.71 -9.75
C GLY A 186 -18.18 -5.28 -8.51
N PHE A 187 -17.76 -6.55 -8.55
CA PHE A 187 -16.93 -7.12 -7.49
C PHE A 187 -15.48 -6.62 -7.60
N ILE A 188 -14.89 -6.24 -6.49
CA ILE A 188 -13.48 -5.86 -6.38
C ILE A 188 -12.72 -6.94 -5.61
N PRO A 189 -11.56 -7.41 -6.12
CA PRO A 189 -10.75 -8.39 -5.41
C PRO A 189 -9.98 -7.72 -4.27
N PHE A 190 -9.89 -8.38 -3.11
CA PHE A 190 -9.02 -7.92 -2.02
C PHE A 190 -7.54 -8.21 -2.32
N ARG A 191 -7.09 -9.45 -2.11
CA ARG A 191 -5.77 -9.95 -2.52
C ARG A 191 -5.84 -11.45 -2.74
N LYS A 192 -4.81 -12.01 -3.39
CA LYS A 192 -4.65 -13.46 -3.46
C LYS A 192 -4.32 -14.01 -2.08
N HIS A 193 -5.13 -14.92 -1.58
CA HIS A 193 -4.84 -15.74 -0.41
C HIS A 193 -4.29 -17.10 -0.85
N THR A 194 -3.33 -17.63 -0.09
CA THR A 194 -2.85 -19.00 -0.23
C THR A 194 -3.29 -19.78 1.01
N VAL A 195 -3.80 -20.99 0.81
CA VAL A 195 -4.18 -21.88 1.91
C VAL A 195 -3.01 -22.83 2.16
N GLU A 196 -2.18 -22.51 3.17
CA GLU A 196 -1.01 -23.31 3.57
C GLU A 196 -1.16 -23.76 5.02
N PRO A 197 -1.80 -24.92 5.27
CA PRO A 197 -1.91 -25.51 6.60
C PRO A 197 -0.53 -25.76 7.23
N LYS A 198 -0.41 -25.56 8.54
CA LYS A 198 0.83 -25.84 9.29
C LYS A 198 0.55 -26.74 10.48
N VAL A 199 1.45 -27.68 10.71
CA VAL A 199 1.49 -28.53 11.91
C VAL A 199 2.94 -28.71 12.35
N GLU A 200 3.21 -28.77 13.66
CA GLU A 200 4.58 -28.83 14.18
C GLU A 200 5.38 -30.04 13.70
N ARG A 201 4.70 -31.19 13.54
CA ARG A 201 5.32 -32.46 13.13
C ARG A 201 4.45 -33.17 12.09
N PRO A 202 4.59 -32.84 10.80
CA PRO A 202 3.78 -33.45 9.75
C PRO A 202 4.18 -34.91 9.53
N ASP A 203 3.22 -35.81 9.69
CA ASP A 203 3.37 -37.22 9.34
C ASP A 203 3.20 -37.45 7.83
N MET A 204 3.24 -38.72 7.40
CA MET A 204 3.15 -39.05 5.98
C MET A 204 1.76 -38.73 5.39
N GLU A 205 0.69 -38.90 6.17
CA GLU A 205 -0.67 -38.58 5.71
C GLU A 205 -0.83 -37.07 5.44
N TRP A 206 -0.31 -36.23 6.33
CA TRP A 206 -0.30 -34.77 6.14
C TRP A 206 0.46 -34.37 4.87
N LYS A 207 1.66 -34.93 4.67
CA LYS A 207 2.49 -34.64 3.48
C LYS A 207 1.83 -35.10 2.19
N ASN A 208 1.19 -36.27 2.20
CA ASN A 208 0.44 -36.77 1.05
C ASN A 208 -0.74 -35.86 0.72
N MET A 209 -1.43 -35.30 1.72
CA MET A 209 -2.49 -34.32 1.49
C MET A 209 -1.94 -33.02 0.92
N GLU A 210 -0.82 -32.53 1.45
CA GLU A 210 -0.15 -31.34 0.94
C GLU A 210 0.21 -31.48 -0.55
N GLU A 211 0.80 -32.62 -0.95
CA GLU A 211 1.14 -32.91 -2.35
C GLU A 211 -0.11 -32.98 -3.25
N LYS A 212 -1.20 -33.59 -2.77
CA LYS A 212 -2.45 -33.73 -3.54
C LYS A 212 -3.23 -32.43 -3.71
N MET A 213 -3.13 -31.51 -2.75
CA MET A 213 -4.02 -30.34 -2.65
C MET A 213 -3.37 -29.08 -3.20
N GLN A 214 -2.07 -28.89 -2.97
CA GLN A 214 -1.38 -27.64 -3.30
C GLN A 214 -1.10 -27.51 -4.82
N PRO A 215 -1.02 -26.28 -5.35
CA PRO A 215 -1.23 -25.00 -4.67
C PRO A 215 -2.71 -24.62 -4.52
N LEU A 216 -3.13 -24.31 -3.29
CA LEU A 216 -4.47 -23.80 -3.00
C LEU A 216 -4.44 -22.28 -2.89
N ARG A 217 -5.23 -21.61 -3.74
CA ARG A 217 -5.32 -20.15 -3.78
C ARG A 217 -6.75 -19.71 -4.02
N PHE A 218 -7.09 -18.55 -3.50
CA PHE A 218 -8.38 -17.92 -3.74
C PHE A 218 -8.28 -16.40 -3.61
N TRP A 219 -9.30 -15.72 -4.14
CA TRP A 219 -9.45 -14.28 -4.08
C TRP A 219 -10.82 -13.97 -3.49
N PRO A 220 -10.90 -13.53 -2.23
CA PRO A 220 -12.11 -12.92 -1.72
C PRO A 220 -12.44 -11.67 -2.54
N MET A 221 -13.69 -11.55 -2.95
CA MET A 221 -14.17 -10.45 -3.77
C MET A 221 -15.45 -9.88 -3.16
N TRP A 222 -15.52 -8.55 -3.13
CA TRP A 222 -16.62 -7.81 -2.52
C TRP A 222 -17.25 -6.88 -3.53
N ARG A 223 -18.57 -6.77 -3.49
CA ARG A 223 -19.33 -5.79 -4.24
C ARG A 223 -20.04 -4.87 -3.25
N PRO A 224 -19.85 -3.53 -3.35
CA PRO A 224 -20.53 -2.58 -2.48
C PRO A 224 -22.06 -2.63 -2.69
N PRO A 225 -22.84 -2.15 -1.71
CA PRO A 225 -24.27 -1.91 -1.91
C PRO A 225 -24.51 -1.05 -3.15
N ASN A 226 -25.49 -1.43 -3.97
CA ASN A 226 -25.83 -0.77 -5.25
C ASN A 226 -24.74 -0.88 -6.35
N GLY A 227 -23.73 -1.73 -6.18
CA GLY A 227 -22.76 -2.11 -7.21
C GLY A 227 -21.77 -1.04 -7.68
N LYS A 228 -21.81 0.17 -7.11
CA LYS A 228 -20.94 1.27 -7.52
C LYS A 228 -19.70 1.31 -6.63
N PHE A 229 -18.60 0.76 -7.13
CA PHE A 229 -17.28 1.07 -6.61
C PHE A 229 -16.78 2.37 -7.24
N VAL A 230 -16.59 3.38 -6.40
CA VAL A 230 -15.98 4.67 -6.78
C VAL A 230 -14.68 4.79 -5.99
N PRO A 231 -13.51 4.73 -6.66
CA PRO A 231 -12.22 4.90 -6.00
C PRO A 231 -12.19 6.17 -5.14
N GLY A 232 -11.88 6.02 -3.85
CA GLY A 232 -11.82 7.14 -2.90
C GLY A 232 -13.13 7.50 -2.20
N GLU A 233 -14.29 7.08 -2.72
CA GLU A 233 -15.59 7.28 -2.07
C GLU A 233 -16.13 5.99 -1.43
N THR A 234 -15.96 4.85 -2.11
CA THR A 234 -16.37 3.55 -1.61
C THR A 234 -15.26 2.96 -0.74
N ASN A 235 -15.54 2.72 0.55
CA ASN A 235 -14.59 2.14 1.50
C ASN A 235 -14.79 0.61 1.62
N PRO A 236 -13.89 -0.23 1.10
CA PRO A 236 -14.00 -1.67 1.26
C PRO A 236 -13.85 -2.08 2.74
N PRO A 237 -14.53 -3.15 3.17
CA PRO A 237 -14.57 -3.57 4.57
C PRO A 237 -13.21 -3.99 5.13
N TRP A 238 -12.28 -4.46 4.29
CA TRP A 238 -10.91 -4.76 4.73
C TRP A 238 -10.09 -3.52 5.11
N ASN A 239 -10.48 -2.30 4.73
CA ASN A 239 -9.77 -1.10 5.17
C ASN A 239 -9.91 -0.89 6.68
N GLU A 240 -11.11 -1.04 7.26
CA GLU A 240 -11.33 -0.95 8.71
C GLU A 240 -10.53 -2.01 9.49
N PHE A 241 -10.41 -3.22 8.93
CA PHE A 241 -9.65 -4.31 9.53
C PHE A 241 -8.12 -4.17 9.36
N MET A 242 -7.63 -3.69 8.21
CA MET A 242 -6.19 -3.53 7.96
C MET A 242 -5.51 -2.62 8.98
N SER A 243 -6.24 -1.62 9.53
CA SER A 243 -5.73 -0.86 10.67
C SER A 243 -5.52 -1.73 11.92
N SER A 244 -6.53 -2.49 12.34
CA SER A 244 -6.38 -3.37 13.52
C SER A 244 -5.36 -4.48 13.31
N MET A 245 -5.25 -5.00 12.08
CA MET A 245 -4.34 -6.09 11.74
C MET A 245 -2.89 -5.64 11.78
N LEU A 246 -2.54 -4.42 11.40
CA LEU A 246 -1.14 -3.98 11.50
C LEU A 246 -0.67 -3.87 12.95
N SER A 247 -1.48 -3.33 13.85
CA SER A 247 -1.15 -3.31 15.28
C SER A 247 -1.11 -4.72 15.86
N ARG A 248 -2.06 -5.59 15.49
CA ARG A 248 -2.09 -7.00 15.89
C ARG A 248 -0.89 -7.79 15.37
N ASP A 249 -0.54 -7.65 14.10
CA ASP A 249 0.61 -8.30 13.46
C ASP A 249 1.90 -7.92 14.18
N LEU A 250 2.09 -6.63 14.53
CA LEU A 250 3.24 -6.18 15.31
C LEU A 250 3.24 -6.84 16.69
N ARG A 251 2.10 -6.84 17.38
CA ARG A 251 1.94 -7.47 18.69
C ARG A 251 2.26 -8.96 18.65
N GLU A 252 1.64 -9.72 17.75
CA GLU A 252 1.87 -11.16 17.59
C GLU A 252 3.34 -11.43 17.24
N TRP A 253 3.93 -10.62 16.36
CA TRP A 253 5.34 -10.73 16.02
C TRP A 253 6.22 -10.49 17.25
N ILE A 254 6.04 -9.40 18.00
CA ILE A 254 6.83 -9.12 19.22
C ILE A 254 6.62 -10.19 20.29
N MET A 255 5.38 -10.59 20.55
CA MET A 255 5.02 -11.45 21.68
C MET A 255 5.30 -12.94 21.43
N SER A 256 5.48 -13.37 20.17
CA SER A 256 5.80 -14.75 19.81
C SER A 256 7.25 -15.17 20.12
N ASP A 257 8.08 -14.26 20.63
CA ASP A 257 9.48 -14.52 20.99
C ASP A 257 9.88 -13.65 22.17
N SER A 258 10.33 -14.30 23.26
CA SER A 258 10.68 -13.63 24.51
C SER A 258 11.81 -12.62 24.31
N LYS A 259 12.78 -12.90 23.43
CA LYS A 259 13.87 -11.96 23.17
C LYS A 259 13.35 -10.68 22.50
N ARG A 260 12.47 -10.81 21.50
CA ARG A 260 11.87 -9.65 20.83
C ARG A 260 11.05 -8.83 21.81
N ARG A 261 10.27 -9.49 22.67
CA ARG A 261 9.54 -8.82 23.74
C ARG A 261 10.48 -8.01 24.66
N ASP A 262 11.51 -8.63 25.20
CA ASP A 262 12.46 -7.99 26.12
C ASP A 262 13.18 -6.80 25.46
N ASP A 263 13.57 -6.94 24.20
CA ASP A 263 14.23 -5.88 23.43
C ASP A 263 13.31 -4.66 23.23
N PHE A 264 12.02 -4.88 22.96
CA PHE A 264 11.03 -3.79 22.82
C PHE A 264 10.68 -3.16 24.18
N GLU A 265 10.58 -3.94 25.25
CA GLU A 265 10.41 -3.37 26.61
C GLU A 265 11.62 -2.48 26.98
N ALA A 266 12.85 -2.94 26.68
CA ALA A 266 14.08 -2.16 26.86
C ALA A 266 14.11 -0.89 25.99
N ALA A 267 13.58 -0.95 24.76
CA ALA A 267 13.45 0.23 23.90
C ALA A 267 12.54 1.29 24.54
N ILE A 268 11.38 0.90 25.07
CA ILE A 268 10.46 1.83 25.73
C ILE A 268 11.11 2.45 26.97
N VAL A 269 11.81 1.66 27.78
CA VAL A 269 12.57 2.17 28.94
C VAL A 269 13.63 3.18 28.51
N THR A 270 14.41 2.87 27.46
CA THR A 270 15.45 3.76 26.93
C THR A 270 14.83 5.05 26.40
N ALA A 271 13.76 4.95 25.61
CA ALA A 271 13.04 6.11 25.08
C ALA A 271 12.54 7.04 26.20
N ARG A 272 12.02 6.48 27.29
CA ARG A 272 11.55 7.23 28.47
C ARG A 272 12.68 7.89 29.26
N SER A 273 13.84 7.25 29.38
CA SER A 273 15.00 7.80 30.12
C SER A 273 15.52 9.13 29.56
N ASN A 274 15.19 9.46 28.30
CA ASN A 274 15.53 10.75 27.68
C ASN A 274 14.66 11.92 28.20
N ASN A 275 13.71 11.68 29.10
CA ASN A 275 12.80 12.68 29.69
C ASN A 275 12.12 13.58 28.63
N LEU A 276 11.71 12.96 27.53
CA LEU A 276 11.04 13.64 26.41
C LEU A 276 9.59 13.94 26.81
N ALA A 277 9.23 15.23 26.89
CA ALA A 277 7.84 15.64 27.17
C ALA A 277 6.83 14.97 26.22
N GLY A 278 7.24 14.75 24.96
CA GLY A 278 6.42 14.09 23.95
C GLY A 278 6.19 12.58 24.14
N MET A 279 6.89 11.89 25.04
CA MET A 279 6.79 10.42 25.21
C MET A 279 6.06 9.98 26.49
N GLN A 280 5.43 10.91 27.22
CA GLN A 280 4.79 10.62 28.51
C GLN A 280 3.58 9.68 28.42
N ASP A 281 2.99 9.51 27.25
CA ASP A 281 1.84 8.64 26.98
C ASP A 281 2.22 7.18 26.66
N ILE A 282 3.51 6.88 26.46
CA ILE A 282 4.00 5.52 26.12
C ILE A 282 4.83 5.00 27.30
N GLN A 283 4.20 4.30 28.25
CA GLN A 283 4.86 3.81 29.46
C GLN A 283 5.28 2.34 29.35
N CYS A 284 4.55 1.56 28.55
CA CYS A 284 4.75 0.13 28.35
C CYS A 284 4.40 -0.31 26.92
N LEU A 285 4.64 -1.59 26.61
CA LEU A 285 4.31 -2.18 25.30
C LEU A 285 2.84 -1.99 24.92
N GLU A 286 1.93 -2.11 25.88
CA GLU A 286 0.50 -1.96 25.62
C GLU A 286 0.14 -0.53 25.15
N ASP A 287 0.73 0.47 25.78
CA ASP A 287 0.55 1.87 25.36
C ASP A 287 1.15 2.11 23.98
N TYR A 288 2.28 1.47 23.68
CA TYR A 288 2.89 1.56 22.35
C TYR A 288 1.99 0.94 21.27
N PHE A 289 1.39 -0.23 21.52
CA PHE A 289 0.45 -0.85 20.58
C PHE A 289 -0.80 0.02 20.37
N ARG A 290 -1.33 0.61 21.44
CA ARG A 290 -2.45 1.57 21.36
C ARG A 290 -2.04 2.78 20.53
N PHE A 291 -0.88 3.37 20.81
CA PHE A 291 -0.35 4.51 20.07
C PHE A 291 -0.21 4.22 18.57
N ILE A 292 0.37 3.07 18.19
CA ILE A 292 0.51 2.65 16.79
C ILE A 292 -0.85 2.45 16.13
N ASN A 293 -1.80 1.83 16.83
CA ASN A 293 -3.17 1.68 16.32
C ASN A 293 -3.83 3.04 16.08
N ASP A 294 -3.65 3.99 17.01
CA ASP A 294 -4.19 5.34 16.90
C ASP A 294 -3.53 6.15 15.76
N GLN A 295 -2.32 5.79 15.31
CA GLN A 295 -1.69 6.44 14.16
C GLN A 295 -2.43 6.14 12.85
N LEU A 296 -3.03 4.95 12.74
CA LEU A 296 -3.66 4.48 11.50
C LEU A 296 -4.92 5.26 11.13
N ARG A 297 -5.54 5.94 12.10
CA ARG A 297 -6.75 6.74 11.94
C ARG A 297 -6.59 8.17 12.47
N TRP A 298 -5.35 8.61 12.59
CA TRP A 298 -5.05 9.94 13.07
C TRP A 298 -5.39 11.01 12.03
N VAL A 299 -6.18 11.98 12.45
CA VAL A 299 -6.47 13.19 11.68
C VAL A 299 -5.39 14.24 12.00
N PRO A 300 -4.56 14.67 11.04
CA PRO A 300 -3.54 15.66 11.29
C PRO A 300 -4.14 17.01 11.66
N SER A 301 -3.54 17.70 12.63
CA SER A 301 -3.90 19.04 13.05
C SER A 301 -2.63 19.83 13.35
N GLU A 302 -2.71 21.16 13.27
CA GLU A 302 -1.63 22.07 13.64
C GLU A 302 -2.17 23.16 14.57
N ALA A 303 -1.57 23.31 15.75
CA ALA A 303 -1.85 24.46 16.60
C ALA A 303 -1.26 25.76 16.01
N ALA A 304 -1.40 26.88 16.74
CA ALA A 304 -0.78 28.16 16.35
C ALA A 304 0.77 28.10 16.29
N GLN A 305 1.39 27.07 16.88
CA GLN A 305 2.81 26.76 16.74
C GLN A 305 2.98 25.53 15.85
N ALA A 306 3.56 25.71 14.67
CA ALA A 306 3.80 24.64 13.72
C ALA A 306 4.74 23.58 14.31
N LYS A 307 4.45 22.28 14.07
CA LYS A 307 5.28 21.06 14.23
C LYS A 307 4.59 19.90 14.96
N ASP A 308 3.30 19.98 15.26
CA ASP A 308 2.56 18.89 15.94
C ASP A 308 2.58 17.60 15.12
N ILE A 309 2.46 17.74 13.79
CA ILE A 309 2.56 16.63 12.84
C ILE A 309 3.92 15.95 12.95
N LEU A 310 4.99 16.73 12.87
CA LEU A 310 6.35 16.21 12.89
C LEU A 310 6.67 15.55 14.23
N LEU A 311 6.18 16.10 15.36
CA LEU A 311 6.35 15.49 16.67
C LEU A 311 5.73 14.10 16.71
N ARG A 312 4.49 13.98 16.23
CA ARG A 312 3.74 12.72 16.26
C ARG A 312 4.38 11.65 15.36
N ILE A 313 4.89 12.05 14.19
CA ILE A 313 5.67 11.18 13.30
C ILE A 313 6.96 10.72 13.98
N CYS A 314 7.71 11.64 14.59
CA CYS A 314 8.96 11.32 15.27
C CYS A 314 8.76 10.31 16.41
N LYS A 315 7.69 10.44 17.21
CA LYS A 315 7.35 9.50 18.28
C LYS A 315 7.17 8.07 17.78
N MET A 316 6.51 7.91 16.64
CA MET A 316 6.24 6.61 16.02
C MET A 316 7.52 5.85 15.68
N TRP A 317 8.53 6.56 15.15
CA TRP A 317 9.79 5.93 14.75
C TRP A 317 10.79 5.82 15.91
N PHE A 318 10.75 6.75 16.87
CA PHE A 318 11.74 6.81 17.95
C PHE A 318 11.85 5.52 18.77
N VAL A 319 10.74 4.84 19.08
CA VAL A 319 10.78 3.54 19.78
C VAL A 319 11.42 2.45 18.92
N LEU A 320 11.14 2.45 17.62
CA LEU A 320 11.69 1.48 16.66
C LEU A 320 13.19 1.69 16.43
N ASP A 321 13.67 2.92 16.58
CA ASP A 321 15.07 3.31 16.40
C ASP A 321 15.94 3.11 17.65
N GLN A 322 15.37 2.64 18.76
CA GLN A 322 16.18 2.33 19.95
C GLN A 322 17.13 1.17 19.65
N PRO A 323 18.37 1.17 20.20
CA PRO A 323 19.40 0.20 19.85
C PRO A 323 18.97 -1.27 19.98
N SER A 324 18.13 -1.61 20.97
CA SER A 324 17.62 -2.96 21.18
C SER A 324 16.69 -3.45 20.06
N VAL A 325 15.98 -2.54 19.38
CA VAL A 325 15.00 -2.85 18.33
C VAL A 325 15.54 -2.59 16.93
N ALA A 326 16.42 -1.59 16.76
CA ALA A 326 16.98 -1.20 15.47
C ALA A 326 17.67 -2.35 14.73
N ALA A 327 18.22 -3.33 15.46
CA ALA A 327 18.84 -4.53 14.89
C ALA A 327 17.87 -5.43 14.09
N TYR A 328 16.56 -5.30 14.29
CA TYR A 328 15.53 -6.04 13.53
C TYR A 328 15.15 -5.35 12.20
N GLN A 329 15.62 -4.12 11.96
CA GLN A 329 15.34 -3.37 10.75
C GLN A 329 16.37 -3.67 9.65
N SER A 330 15.96 -3.52 8.38
CA SER A 330 16.87 -3.52 7.24
C SER A 330 17.87 -2.34 7.33
N PRO A 331 19.18 -2.57 7.18
CA PRO A 331 20.20 -1.52 7.34
C PRO A 331 20.06 -0.38 6.32
N THR A 332 20.01 0.87 6.77
CA THR A 332 19.94 2.10 5.95
C THR A 332 21.30 2.54 5.41
N GLN A 333 22.05 1.63 4.79
CA GLN A 333 23.42 1.86 4.33
C GLN A 333 23.53 1.81 2.79
N PRO A 334 23.78 2.95 2.12
CA PRO A 334 23.80 3.01 0.66
C PRO A 334 24.98 2.25 0.04
N SER A 335 26.10 2.17 0.77
CA SER A 335 27.40 1.65 0.35
C SER A 335 27.60 0.14 0.57
N SER A 336 26.74 -0.52 1.36
CA SER A 336 26.86 -1.95 1.66
C SER A 336 26.08 -2.86 0.71
N GLU A 337 25.29 -2.29 -0.21
CA GLU A 337 24.48 -3.05 -1.16
C GLU A 337 25.28 -3.38 -2.43
N SER A 338 25.24 -4.66 -2.87
CA SER A 338 26.07 -5.15 -3.98
C SER A 338 25.66 -4.58 -5.33
N GLU A 339 26.62 -4.48 -6.26
CA GLU A 339 26.43 -3.99 -7.64
C GLU A 339 25.54 -4.90 -8.50
N THR A 340 25.22 -6.11 -8.04
CA THR A 340 24.64 -7.17 -8.88
C THR A 340 23.14 -7.41 -8.66
N SER A 341 22.54 -6.82 -7.63
CA SER A 341 21.11 -7.00 -7.37
C SER A 341 20.30 -5.85 -7.97
N GLY A 342 19.87 -6.01 -9.23
CA GLY A 342 18.68 -5.32 -9.76
C GLY A 342 17.37 -5.77 -9.07
N GLN A 343 17.47 -6.24 -7.83
CA GLN A 343 16.38 -6.68 -6.97
C GLN A 343 16.44 -5.80 -5.72
N HIS A 344 15.37 -5.05 -5.46
CA HIS A 344 15.16 -4.40 -4.17
C HIS A 344 15.41 -5.43 -3.06
N GLU A 345 16.39 -5.18 -2.20
CA GLU A 345 16.78 -6.09 -1.13
C GLU A 345 15.56 -6.50 -0.30
N LYS A 346 15.43 -7.80 -0.01
CA LYS A 346 14.28 -8.32 0.73
C LYS A 346 14.25 -7.68 2.12
N LEU A 347 13.26 -6.83 2.37
CA LEU A 347 13.09 -6.18 3.67
C LEU A 347 12.99 -7.21 4.80
N THR A 348 13.56 -6.91 5.96
CA THR A 348 13.25 -7.66 7.18
C THR A 348 11.76 -7.58 7.47
N TRP A 349 11.25 -8.46 8.34
CA TRP A 349 9.83 -8.43 8.69
C TRP A 349 9.43 -7.06 9.26
N LEU A 350 10.24 -6.51 10.17
CA LEU A 350 9.94 -5.22 10.81
C LEU A 350 9.94 -4.08 9.80
N SER A 351 10.96 -3.97 8.93
CA SER A 351 10.98 -2.93 7.89
C SER A 351 9.86 -3.10 6.87
N GLY A 352 9.50 -4.34 6.52
CA GLY A 352 8.34 -4.63 5.69
C GLY A 352 7.02 -4.24 6.35
N TRP A 353 6.89 -4.43 7.67
CA TRP A 353 5.76 -3.96 8.45
C TRP A 353 5.68 -2.43 8.52
N MET A 354 6.81 -1.75 8.74
CA MET A 354 6.91 -0.27 8.76
C MET A 354 6.45 0.33 7.41
N VAL A 355 6.85 -0.28 6.29
CA VAL A 355 6.37 0.15 4.96
C VAL A 355 4.85 -0.04 4.81
N ARG A 356 4.28 -1.12 5.36
CA ARG A 356 2.82 -1.34 5.36
C ARG A 356 2.10 -0.31 6.25
N LEU A 357 2.66 0.02 7.41
CA LEU A 357 2.15 1.06 8.30
C LEU A 357 2.03 2.40 7.58
N SER A 358 3.10 2.88 6.94
CA SER A 358 3.06 4.15 6.21
C SER A 358 2.06 4.14 5.05
N LYS A 359 1.92 3.02 4.33
CA LYS A 359 0.93 2.88 3.26
C LYS A 359 -0.51 2.97 3.78
N GLU A 360 -0.78 2.37 4.93
CA GLU A 360 -2.12 2.39 5.52
C GLU A 360 -2.47 3.78 6.09
N ILE A 361 -1.50 4.48 6.70
CA ILE A 361 -1.66 5.89 7.06
C ILE A 361 -1.98 6.71 5.80
N GLY A 362 -1.23 6.52 4.71
CA GLY A 362 -1.49 7.19 3.43
C GLY A 362 -2.90 6.96 2.90
N ARG A 363 -3.42 5.72 2.96
CA ARG A 363 -4.81 5.41 2.57
C ARG A 363 -5.83 6.12 3.43
N PHE A 364 -5.59 6.23 4.74
CA PHE A 364 -6.47 7.01 5.60
C PHE A 364 -6.48 8.50 5.22
N MET A 365 -5.32 9.05 4.84
CA MET A 365 -5.21 10.44 4.36
C MET A 365 -5.92 10.70 3.02
N ASP A 366 -6.24 9.63 2.27
CA ASP A 366 -7.10 9.66 1.07
C ASP A 366 -8.60 9.46 1.39
N SER A 367 -9.00 9.46 2.66
CA SER A 367 -10.41 9.31 3.07
C SER A 367 -11.05 10.65 3.46
N PRO A 368 -12.38 10.80 3.35
CA PRO A 368 -13.07 12.00 3.85
C PRO A 368 -12.87 12.27 5.34
N ALA A 369 -12.70 11.22 6.14
CA ALA A 369 -12.52 11.32 7.59
C ALA A 369 -11.23 12.05 7.99
N SER A 370 -10.22 12.10 7.11
CA SER A 370 -8.95 12.77 7.41
C SER A 370 -9.04 14.30 7.34
N THR A 371 -10.18 14.88 6.97
CA THR A 371 -10.35 16.33 6.82
C THR A 371 -10.87 17.04 8.07
N ALA A 372 -11.17 16.31 9.14
CA ALA A 372 -11.91 16.83 10.30
C ALA A 372 -11.25 18.04 10.99
N SER A 373 -9.93 18.22 10.84
CA SER A 373 -9.16 19.32 11.42
C SER A 373 -8.53 20.26 10.39
N LEU A 374 -8.99 20.30 9.13
CA LEU A 374 -8.41 21.21 8.12
C LEU A 374 -8.46 22.69 8.52
N ASP A 375 -9.44 23.11 9.33
CA ASP A 375 -9.52 24.49 9.83
C ASP A 375 -8.31 24.91 10.64
N THR A 376 -7.64 23.98 11.34
CA THR A 376 -6.45 24.31 12.11
C THR A 376 -5.33 24.82 11.20
N PHE A 377 -5.20 24.22 10.02
CA PHE A 377 -4.23 24.65 9.00
C PHE A 377 -4.61 25.97 8.33
N ARG A 378 -5.91 26.20 8.09
CA ARG A 378 -6.41 27.47 7.56
C ARG A 378 -6.04 28.63 8.49
N THR A 379 -6.07 28.40 9.80
CA THR A 379 -5.71 29.42 10.80
C THR A 379 -4.20 29.55 11.05
N SER A 380 -3.38 28.62 10.57
CA SER A 380 -1.94 28.63 10.76
C SER A 380 -1.25 29.52 9.72
N PRO A 381 -0.58 30.63 10.11
CA PRO A 381 0.10 31.50 9.15
C PRO A 381 1.22 30.80 8.37
N ALA A 382 1.83 29.76 8.95
CA ALA A 382 2.93 29.02 8.34
C ALA A 382 2.52 28.31 7.04
N TYR A 383 1.24 27.94 6.90
CA TYR A 383 0.74 27.27 5.72
C TYR A 383 0.43 28.22 4.57
N ASN A 384 0.34 29.53 4.80
CA ASN A 384 0.02 30.54 3.78
C ASN A 384 -1.21 30.19 2.93
N ILE A 385 -2.31 29.78 3.57
CA ILE A 385 -3.45 29.15 2.88
C ILE A 385 -4.03 29.99 1.73
N GLU A 386 -3.91 31.31 1.83
CA GLU A 386 -4.35 32.27 0.81
C GLU A 386 -3.62 32.15 -0.54
N ASP A 387 -2.47 31.44 -0.59
CA ASP A 387 -1.73 31.17 -1.82
C ASP A 387 -2.41 30.11 -2.69
N TYR A 388 -3.33 29.30 -2.16
CA TYR A 388 -3.76 28.06 -2.80
C TYR A 388 -5.22 28.08 -3.22
N ILE A 389 -5.51 27.36 -4.31
CA ILE A 389 -6.87 27.16 -4.80
C ILE A 389 -7.56 26.17 -3.87
N GLU A 390 -8.63 26.63 -3.23
CA GLU A 390 -9.58 25.75 -2.55
C GLU A 390 -10.65 25.29 -3.56
N PRO A 391 -10.82 23.98 -3.77
CA PRO A 391 -11.85 23.45 -4.66
C PRO A 391 -13.25 23.86 -4.23
N ARG A 392 -14.20 23.87 -5.17
CA ARG A 392 -15.61 24.09 -4.85
C ARG A 392 -16.11 22.93 -3.95
N GLY A 393 -16.47 23.26 -2.72
CA GLY A 393 -16.83 22.27 -1.69
C GLY A 393 -15.71 21.96 -0.70
N GLY A 394 -14.57 22.64 -0.78
CA GLY A 394 -13.40 22.40 0.06
C GLY A 394 -12.58 21.18 -0.39
N TRP A 395 -11.46 20.95 0.28
CA TRP A 395 -10.68 19.71 0.10
C TRP A 395 -11.45 18.53 0.71
N ARG A 396 -11.56 17.43 -0.05
CA ARG A 396 -12.28 16.22 0.32
C ARG A 396 -11.46 15.26 1.14
N THR A 397 -10.14 15.30 1.02
CA THR A 397 -9.20 14.44 1.76
C THR A 397 -8.01 15.26 2.26
N PHE A 398 -7.26 14.74 3.23
CA PHE A 398 -6.08 15.43 3.73
C PHE A 398 -4.99 15.47 2.65
N ASN A 399 -4.85 14.41 1.87
CA ASN A 399 -3.90 14.38 0.76
C ASN A 399 -4.22 15.42 -0.31
N GLU A 400 -5.50 15.69 -0.61
CA GLU A 400 -5.89 16.76 -1.54
C GLU A 400 -5.48 18.15 -1.01
N PHE A 401 -5.63 18.38 0.29
CA PHE A 401 -5.14 19.59 0.95
C PHE A 401 -3.60 19.66 0.95
N PHE A 402 -2.93 18.55 1.24
CA PHE A 402 -1.48 18.49 1.32
C PHE A 402 -0.84 18.80 -0.04
N CYS A 403 -1.37 18.21 -1.12
CA CYS A 403 -0.98 18.49 -2.50
C CYS A 403 -1.82 19.62 -3.13
N ARG A 404 -2.28 20.61 -2.36
CA ARG A 404 -3.00 21.79 -2.84
C ARG A 404 -2.31 22.49 -4.02
N ASN A 405 -3.10 23.06 -4.91
CA ASN A 405 -2.62 23.80 -6.09
C ASN A 405 -2.46 25.29 -5.78
N LEU A 406 -1.48 25.96 -6.38
CA LEU A 406 -1.30 27.41 -6.25
C LEU A 406 -2.34 28.19 -7.04
N LYS A 407 -2.79 29.34 -6.51
CA LYS A 407 -3.53 30.34 -7.27
C LYS A 407 -2.61 30.94 -8.36
N PRO A 408 -3.14 31.23 -9.56
CA PRO A 408 -2.37 31.91 -10.61
C PRO A 408 -1.69 33.18 -10.09
N GLY A 409 -0.41 33.37 -10.43
CA GLY A 409 0.38 34.55 -10.05
C GLY A 409 1.02 34.54 -8.66
N ARG A 410 0.77 33.53 -7.80
CA ARG A 410 1.40 33.44 -6.46
C ARG A 410 2.85 32.95 -6.46
N ARG A 411 3.30 32.33 -7.55
CA ARG A 411 4.69 31.92 -7.80
C ARG A 411 5.10 32.30 -9.23
N PRO A 412 5.48 33.57 -9.49
CA PRO A 412 6.00 33.97 -10.79
C PRO A 412 7.30 33.23 -11.13
N ILE A 413 7.41 32.71 -12.35
CA ILE A 413 8.59 31.99 -12.82
C ILE A 413 9.65 32.98 -13.31
N ALA A 414 10.84 32.95 -12.71
CA ALA A 414 11.92 33.84 -13.07
C ALA A 414 12.42 33.56 -14.50
N ALA A 415 12.51 34.62 -15.30
CA ALA A 415 12.99 34.60 -16.68
C ALA A 415 12.38 33.44 -17.51
N ILE A 416 11.05 33.31 -17.51
CA ILE A 416 10.31 32.13 -18.03
C ILE A 416 10.73 31.66 -19.43
N GLY A 417 11.11 32.58 -20.34
CA GLY A 417 11.56 32.28 -21.70
C GLY A 417 13.06 32.06 -21.87
N ASP A 418 13.86 32.19 -20.80
CA ASP A 418 15.31 32.05 -20.82
C ASP A 418 15.74 30.81 -20.03
N ASN A 419 16.07 29.74 -20.75
CA ASN A 419 16.53 28.49 -20.16
C ASN A 419 17.94 28.56 -19.57
N SER A 420 18.70 29.65 -19.77
CA SER A 420 19.98 29.84 -19.10
C SER A 420 19.82 30.19 -17.62
N VAL A 421 18.62 30.62 -17.20
CA VAL A 421 18.27 30.92 -15.81
C VAL A 421 17.56 29.72 -15.19
N LEU A 422 18.17 29.15 -14.15
CA LEU A 422 17.62 28.02 -13.38
C LEU A 422 16.64 28.53 -12.33
N THR A 423 15.49 27.88 -12.20
CA THR A 423 14.50 28.21 -11.15
C THR A 423 14.32 27.11 -10.12
N SER A 424 13.93 27.50 -8.91
CA SER A 424 13.59 26.55 -7.85
C SER A 424 12.43 25.66 -8.29
N PRO A 425 12.57 24.31 -8.28
CA PRO A 425 11.50 23.39 -8.66
C PRO A 425 10.36 23.32 -7.63
N ALA A 426 10.61 23.66 -6.37
CA ALA A 426 9.63 23.58 -5.28
C ALA A 426 9.86 24.69 -4.25
N ASP A 427 8.96 24.82 -3.26
CA ASP A 427 9.25 25.56 -2.04
C ASP A 427 10.15 24.64 -1.17
N PHE A 428 11.40 25.03 -0.88
CA PHE A 428 12.31 24.20 -0.07
C PHE A 428 13.40 25.02 0.64
N LEU A 429 13.94 24.45 1.72
CA LEU A 429 15.15 24.88 2.40
C LEU A 429 16.38 24.28 1.69
N PHE A 430 17.30 25.12 1.22
CA PHE A 430 18.51 24.64 0.56
C PHE A 430 19.52 24.13 1.58
N GLU A 431 19.96 22.88 1.44
CA GLU A 431 20.84 22.21 2.40
C GLU A 431 22.26 22.07 1.85
N GLU A 432 22.41 21.49 0.65
CA GLU A 432 23.72 21.03 0.18
C GLU A 432 23.92 21.18 -1.33
N LEU A 433 25.17 21.45 -1.72
CA LEU A 433 25.65 21.47 -3.09
C LEU A 433 26.97 20.72 -3.16
N HIS A 434 27.04 19.67 -3.98
CA HIS A 434 28.23 18.83 -4.11
C HIS A 434 28.59 18.61 -5.58
N PRO A 435 29.89 18.54 -5.92
CA PRO A 435 30.32 18.03 -7.21
C PRO A 435 30.00 16.54 -7.29
N VAL A 436 29.61 16.12 -8.48
CA VAL A 436 29.40 14.73 -8.83
C VAL A 436 30.70 14.20 -9.41
N SER A 437 31.30 13.17 -8.82
CA SER A 437 32.62 12.69 -9.25
C SER A 437 32.59 12.01 -10.65
N ALA A 438 33.78 11.85 -11.23
CA ALA A 438 33.98 11.10 -12.47
C ALA A 438 33.49 9.65 -12.38
N ASP A 439 33.71 8.98 -11.23
CA ASP A 439 33.44 7.55 -11.05
C ASP A 439 31.98 7.19 -10.84
N SER A 440 31.04 8.14 -10.85
CA SER A 440 29.69 7.75 -10.44
C SER A 440 29.05 8.45 -9.26
N THR A 441 29.79 9.21 -8.45
CA THR A 441 29.49 9.28 -7.02
C THR A 441 29.32 10.68 -6.44
N VAL A 442 28.46 10.75 -5.43
CA VAL A 442 28.24 11.95 -4.60
C VAL A 442 28.53 11.56 -3.16
N ILE A 443 29.33 12.36 -2.47
CA ILE A 443 29.56 12.20 -1.04
C ILE A 443 28.75 13.28 -0.35
N THR A 444 27.70 12.87 0.36
CA THR A 444 26.77 13.77 1.06
C THR A 444 26.50 13.18 2.45
N LYS A 445 26.56 14.05 3.47
CA LYS A 445 26.53 13.70 4.91
C LYS A 445 27.43 12.50 5.27
N GLY A 446 28.65 12.49 4.75
CA GLY A 446 29.65 11.45 5.06
C GLY A 446 29.43 10.08 4.41
N LEU A 447 28.38 9.90 3.60
CA LEU A 447 28.10 8.64 2.91
C LEU A 447 28.30 8.77 1.40
N LYS A 448 28.89 7.75 0.80
CA LYS A 448 29.14 7.66 -0.64
C LYS A 448 27.92 7.06 -1.34
N TRP A 449 27.27 7.86 -2.18
CA TRP A 449 26.17 7.46 -3.05
C TRP A 449 26.65 7.24 -4.47
N ARG A 450 26.28 6.10 -5.07
CA ARG A 450 26.52 5.83 -6.49
C ARG A 450 25.29 6.19 -7.32
N ARG A 451 25.49 6.91 -8.43
CA ARG A 451 24.43 7.35 -9.36
C ARG A 451 23.60 6.19 -9.89
N ALA A 452 24.20 5.05 -10.21
CA ALA A 452 23.47 3.87 -10.70
C ALA A 452 22.33 3.45 -9.74
N LYS A 453 22.57 3.54 -8.43
CA LYS A 453 21.56 3.27 -7.41
C LYS A 453 20.60 4.45 -7.25
N LEU A 454 21.11 5.67 -7.16
CA LEU A 454 20.26 6.87 -7.00
C LEU A 454 19.27 7.03 -8.17
N LEU A 455 19.71 6.76 -9.39
CA LEU A 455 18.97 6.87 -10.65
C LEU A 455 18.41 5.53 -11.14
N ASP A 456 18.47 4.47 -10.32
CA ASP A 456 17.92 3.14 -10.59
C ASP A 456 18.23 2.64 -12.01
N ASP A 457 19.52 2.67 -12.37
CA ASP A 457 20.06 2.26 -13.66
C ASP A 457 19.47 2.96 -14.91
N SER A 458 19.01 4.20 -14.79
CA SER A 458 18.63 5.04 -15.93
C SER A 458 19.68 5.05 -17.05
N LEU A 459 19.22 5.03 -18.30
CA LEU A 459 20.06 5.12 -19.50
C LEU A 459 20.92 6.39 -19.54
N TYR A 460 20.52 7.43 -18.78
CA TYR A 460 21.20 8.72 -18.75
C TYR A 460 22.14 8.88 -17.55
N LYS A 461 22.28 7.87 -16.67
CA LYS A 461 23.03 7.98 -15.40
C LYS A 461 24.48 8.45 -15.56
N ASP A 462 25.15 8.02 -16.63
CA ASP A 462 26.55 8.34 -16.89
C ASP A 462 26.75 9.77 -17.42
N ARG A 463 25.70 10.39 -17.97
CA ARG A 463 25.73 11.78 -18.44
C ARG A 463 25.91 12.80 -17.31
N PHE A 464 25.60 12.41 -16.08
CA PHE A 464 25.77 13.26 -14.91
C PHE A 464 27.18 13.17 -14.27
N ALA A 465 28.12 12.47 -14.90
CA ALA A 465 29.52 12.47 -14.48
C ALA A 465 30.12 13.88 -14.50
N ASN A 466 30.89 14.20 -13.45
CA ASN A 466 31.50 15.53 -13.26
C ASN A 466 30.48 16.67 -13.10
N GLY A 467 29.19 16.34 -12.99
CA GLY A 467 28.10 17.29 -12.86
C GLY A 467 28.00 17.94 -11.48
N THR A 468 26.85 18.54 -11.21
CA THR A 468 26.55 19.20 -9.95
C THR A 468 25.29 18.59 -9.33
N TRP A 469 25.36 18.27 -8.04
CA TRP A 469 24.25 17.76 -7.24
C TRP A 469 23.82 18.82 -6.23
N LEU A 470 22.52 19.06 -6.16
CA LEU A 470 21.89 20.03 -5.26
C LEU A 470 20.79 19.33 -4.49
N HIS A 471 20.72 19.55 -3.18
CA HIS A 471 19.68 19.03 -2.30
C HIS A 471 18.95 20.13 -1.55
N GLY A 472 17.62 20.04 -1.59
CA GLY A 472 16.70 20.84 -0.81
C GLY A 472 15.74 19.97 -0.01
N PHE A 473 15.35 20.47 1.15
CA PHE A 473 14.40 19.85 2.08
C PHE A 473 13.08 20.63 2.09
N LEU A 474 11.95 19.95 1.96
CA LEU A 474 10.62 20.54 2.05
C LEU A 474 10.04 20.27 3.44
N ASP A 475 9.70 21.35 4.15
CA ASP A 475 9.03 21.25 5.46
C ASP A 475 7.53 20.95 5.29
N VAL A 476 6.87 20.44 6.32
CA VAL A 476 5.47 19.96 6.27
C VAL A 476 4.46 21.03 5.86
N ASN A 477 4.81 22.31 6.01
CA ASN A 477 4.00 23.47 5.66
C ASN A 477 4.32 24.03 4.26
N ASP A 478 5.34 23.52 3.57
CA ASP A 478 5.72 23.95 2.23
C ASP A 478 4.69 23.54 1.17
N TYR A 479 4.87 24.08 -0.03
CA TYR A 479 4.16 23.64 -1.24
C TYR A 479 4.81 22.37 -1.79
N HIS A 480 4.06 21.27 -1.77
CA HIS A 480 4.56 19.92 -2.02
C HIS A 480 4.39 19.45 -3.48
N ARG A 481 4.38 20.37 -4.43
CA ARG A 481 4.42 20.03 -5.87
C ARG A 481 5.73 20.54 -6.47
N LEU A 482 6.25 19.80 -7.42
CA LEU A 482 7.52 20.05 -8.08
C LEU A 482 7.28 20.46 -9.52
N HIS A 483 8.09 21.42 -9.97
CA HIS A 483 7.98 22.05 -11.28
C HIS A 483 9.31 22.02 -12.01
N ALA A 484 9.25 22.14 -13.33
CA ALA A 484 10.40 22.10 -14.21
C ALA A 484 11.33 23.30 -13.91
N PRO A 485 12.57 23.07 -13.42
CA PRO A 485 13.51 24.15 -13.11
C PRO A 485 14.04 24.86 -14.36
N VAL A 486 13.88 24.21 -15.53
CA VAL A 486 14.24 24.63 -16.88
C VAL A 486 13.27 23.98 -17.85
N GLY A 487 13.06 24.58 -19.02
CA GLY A 487 12.28 23.94 -20.10
C GLY A 487 13.09 22.84 -20.78
N GLY A 488 12.43 21.77 -21.22
CA GLY A 488 13.09 20.65 -21.88
C GLY A 488 12.14 19.53 -22.28
N THR A 489 12.69 18.51 -22.95
CA THR A 489 11.95 17.28 -23.28
C THR A 489 12.18 16.24 -22.19
N VAL A 490 11.11 15.61 -21.70
CA VAL A 490 11.21 14.54 -20.70
C VAL A 490 11.76 13.28 -21.37
N LEU A 491 12.90 12.80 -20.90
CA LEU A 491 13.59 11.61 -21.43
C LEU A 491 13.39 10.35 -20.57
N ASP A 492 13.19 10.53 -19.27
CA ASP A 492 12.94 9.47 -18.29
C ASP A 492 11.96 10.02 -17.25
N ALA A 493 10.97 9.23 -16.86
CA ALA A 493 9.97 9.57 -15.86
C ALA A 493 9.45 8.28 -15.23
N ARG A 494 9.90 7.96 -14.02
CA ARG A 494 9.43 6.76 -13.30
C ARG A 494 9.54 6.91 -11.79
N THR A 495 8.66 6.21 -11.08
CA THR A 495 8.75 6.05 -9.63
C THR A 495 9.63 4.85 -9.31
N ILE A 496 10.68 5.08 -8.54
CA ILE A 496 11.58 4.06 -8.01
C ILE A 496 11.04 3.64 -6.65
N VAL A 497 10.73 2.36 -6.51
CA VAL A 497 10.27 1.79 -5.24
C VAL A 497 11.44 1.78 -4.26
N GLY A 498 11.20 2.20 -3.02
CA GLY A 498 12.21 2.20 -1.99
C GLY A 498 11.62 1.95 -0.61
N ARG A 499 12.43 2.22 0.41
CA ARG A 499 12.03 2.12 1.82
C ARG A 499 11.12 3.29 2.19
N ASN A 500 10.51 3.23 3.37
CA ASN A 500 9.66 4.32 3.84
C ASN A 500 9.57 4.36 5.37
N TYR A 501 10.68 4.68 6.02
CA TYR A 501 10.78 4.86 7.47
C TYR A 501 11.86 5.88 7.81
N MET A 502 11.77 6.46 9.01
CA MET A 502 12.63 7.54 9.49
C MET A 502 13.66 7.02 10.49
N GLN A 503 14.77 7.74 10.65
CA GLN A 503 15.65 7.61 11.82
C GLN A 503 15.49 8.82 12.72
N VAL A 504 15.18 8.57 13.99
CA VAL A 504 14.92 9.59 15.01
C VAL A 504 15.82 9.37 16.22
N HIS A 505 16.43 10.45 16.69
CA HIS A 505 17.27 10.44 17.89
C HIS A 505 16.80 11.50 18.89
N ALA A 506 17.05 11.26 20.17
CA ALA A 506 16.93 12.28 21.20
C ALA A 506 18.22 13.11 21.23
N THR A 507 18.08 14.43 21.22
CA THR A 507 19.21 15.35 21.42
C THR A 507 18.91 16.29 22.58
N TRP A 508 19.94 16.66 23.33
CA TRP A 508 19.79 17.58 24.45
C TRP A 508 20.11 19.00 23.99
N PRO A 509 19.29 20.01 24.33
CA PRO A 509 19.65 21.40 24.13
C PRO A 509 21.01 21.63 24.79
N PRO A 510 22.02 22.14 24.07
CA PRO A 510 23.29 22.45 24.67
C PRO A 510 23.07 23.55 25.73
N GLY A 511 23.75 23.45 26.88
CA GLY A 511 24.05 24.65 27.68
C GLY A 511 24.64 25.71 26.75
N GLN A 512 24.39 27.00 27.03
CA GLN A 512 24.48 28.16 26.13
C GLN A 512 25.65 28.29 25.10
N ASP A 513 26.67 27.43 25.09
CA ASP A 513 27.90 27.57 24.31
C ASP A 513 28.34 26.35 23.45
N ALA A 514 27.43 25.47 23.00
CA ALA A 514 27.82 24.44 22.02
C ALA A 514 26.88 24.38 20.81
N ARG A 515 27.28 24.98 19.69
CA ARG A 515 26.62 24.75 18.39
C ARG A 515 26.89 23.29 17.95
N PRO A 516 25.87 22.44 17.72
CA PRO A 516 26.06 21.21 16.99
C PRO A 516 25.87 21.52 15.50
N ASN A 517 26.98 21.49 14.74
CA ASN A 517 27.10 21.50 13.27
C ASN A 517 25.78 21.69 12.48
N GLY A 518 25.55 22.90 11.98
CA GLY A 518 24.77 23.18 10.75
C GLY A 518 23.31 22.74 10.68
N ALA A 519 22.74 22.13 11.72
CA ALA A 519 21.37 21.65 11.69
C ALA A 519 20.39 22.83 11.72
N VAL A 520 19.68 23.04 10.60
CA VAL A 520 18.64 24.06 10.52
C VAL A 520 17.52 23.71 11.51
N LYS A 521 16.88 24.74 12.08
CA LYS A 521 15.81 24.65 13.11
C LYS A 521 14.61 23.79 12.71
N THR A 522 14.50 23.36 11.46
CA THR A 522 13.39 22.59 10.88
C THR A 522 13.33 21.14 11.40
N ASN A 523 14.48 20.49 11.67
CA ASN A 523 14.55 19.07 12.05
C ASN A 523 14.46 18.77 13.55
N ILE A 524 14.17 19.79 14.39
CA ILE A 524 14.11 19.67 15.86
C ILE A 524 12.67 19.85 16.34
N VAL A 525 12.20 18.93 17.21
CA VAL A 525 10.84 18.92 17.75
C VAL A 525 10.82 18.65 19.27
N GLY A 526 10.15 19.53 20.01
CA GLY A 526 9.93 19.41 21.47
C GLY A 526 10.02 20.74 22.21
N GLU A 527 9.51 20.78 23.44
CA GLU A 527 9.63 21.93 24.34
C GLU A 527 11.07 22.11 24.86
N THR A 528 11.47 23.34 25.17
CA THR A 528 12.83 23.72 25.59
C THR A 528 13.28 23.17 26.96
N ALA A 529 12.44 22.40 27.66
CA ALA A 529 12.78 21.77 28.93
C ALA A 529 12.98 20.26 28.75
N GLY A 530 14.22 19.83 28.52
CA GLY A 530 14.60 18.41 28.38
C GLY A 530 15.15 18.06 27.00
N ALA A 531 15.28 16.77 26.68
CA ALA A 531 15.66 16.33 25.35
C ALA A 531 14.56 16.67 24.32
N VAL A 532 14.95 16.75 23.05
CA VAL A 532 14.07 16.98 21.90
C VAL A 532 14.28 15.89 20.86
N LEU A 533 13.19 15.48 20.20
CA LEU A 533 13.27 14.52 19.10
C LEU A 533 13.81 15.22 17.86
N ARG A 534 14.80 14.59 17.24
CA ARG A 534 15.45 15.09 16.03
C ARG A 534 15.46 14.02 14.97
N VAL A 535 15.01 14.40 13.79
CA VAL A 535 15.17 13.59 12.59
C VAL A 535 16.65 13.64 12.19
N CYS A 536 17.27 12.48 12.00
CA CYS A 536 18.66 12.41 11.56
C CYS A 536 18.81 13.14 10.23
N ASN A 537 19.85 13.94 10.03
CA ASN A 537 20.12 14.52 8.72
C ASN A 537 21.22 13.71 8.04
N GLU A 538 21.02 12.40 7.93
CA GLU A 538 21.97 11.45 7.34
C GLU A 538 21.36 10.82 6.08
N THR A 539 22.17 10.64 5.05
CA THR A 539 21.64 10.24 3.74
C THR A 539 21.14 8.80 3.68
N GLY A 540 21.51 7.97 4.65
CA GLY A 540 21.17 6.55 4.70
C GLY A 540 19.68 6.28 4.60
N TYR A 541 18.87 6.83 5.50
CA TYR A 541 17.42 6.69 5.42
C TYR A 541 16.80 7.69 4.42
N GLN A 542 17.35 8.89 4.23
CA GLN A 542 16.76 9.93 3.37
C GLN A 542 16.67 9.50 1.89
N PHE A 543 17.73 8.94 1.32
CA PHE A 543 17.77 8.66 -0.13
C PHE A 543 17.55 7.18 -0.51
N CYS A 544 17.45 6.27 0.47
CA CYS A 544 17.04 4.88 0.23
C CYS A 544 15.51 4.73 0.05
N GLN A 545 14.77 5.83 0.09
CA GLN A 545 13.30 5.81 0.07
C GLN A 545 12.73 5.73 -1.34
N ALA A 546 11.42 5.55 -1.39
CA ALA A 546 10.67 5.73 -2.63
C ALA A 546 10.92 7.14 -3.18
N ARG A 547 11.19 7.22 -4.48
CA ARG A 547 11.55 8.48 -5.14
C ARG A 547 11.10 8.49 -6.59
N GLY A 548 10.86 9.67 -7.13
CA GLY A 548 10.72 9.88 -8.57
C GLY A 548 12.09 10.05 -9.22
N LEU A 549 12.15 9.71 -10.50
CA LEU A 549 13.22 10.11 -11.39
C LEU A 549 12.58 10.78 -12.60
N ILE A 550 12.89 12.05 -12.82
CA ILE A 550 12.60 12.76 -14.07
C ILE A 550 13.93 13.23 -14.67
N VAL A 551 14.15 12.99 -15.96
CA VAL A 551 15.31 13.53 -16.70
C VAL A 551 14.80 14.43 -17.82
N LEU A 552 15.27 15.68 -17.84
CA LEU A 552 14.95 16.67 -18.86
C LEU A 552 16.14 16.88 -19.79
N ASP A 553 15.87 16.88 -21.10
CA ASP A 553 16.79 17.37 -22.12
C ASP A 553 16.50 18.82 -22.46
N THR A 554 17.43 19.69 -22.10
CA THR A 554 17.34 21.13 -22.35
C THR A 554 17.94 21.55 -23.69
N SER A 555 18.40 20.60 -24.51
CA SER A 555 19.28 20.75 -25.69
C SER A 555 20.72 21.22 -25.39
N ALA A 556 20.93 21.99 -24.32
CA ALA A 556 22.26 22.39 -23.85
C ALA A 556 22.92 21.30 -22.97
N GLY A 557 22.11 20.49 -22.29
CA GLY A 557 22.52 19.39 -21.43
C GLY A 557 21.35 18.82 -20.64
N LEU A 558 21.60 17.77 -19.86
CA LEU A 558 20.58 17.08 -19.08
C LEU A 558 20.44 17.64 -17.66
N VAL A 559 19.20 17.63 -17.16
CA VAL A 559 18.86 17.92 -15.77
C VAL A 559 18.01 16.78 -15.22
N ALA A 560 18.47 16.12 -14.16
CA ALA A 560 17.64 15.19 -13.41
C ALA A 560 16.98 15.90 -12.23
N VAL A 561 15.69 15.62 -12.03
CA VAL A 561 14.90 16.04 -10.88
C VAL A 561 14.44 14.79 -10.16
N LEU A 562 14.82 14.64 -8.90
CA LEU A 562 14.43 13.51 -8.07
C LEU A 562 13.62 14.02 -6.87
N PRO A 563 12.28 13.93 -6.93
CA PRO A 563 11.45 14.02 -5.74
C PRO A 563 11.71 12.79 -4.86
N ILE A 564 12.19 12.97 -3.64
CA ILE A 564 12.45 11.89 -2.69
C ILE A 564 11.40 11.94 -1.57
N GLY A 565 10.66 10.85 -1.38
CA GLY A 565 9.74 10.76 -0.24
C GLY A 565 10.50 10.55 1.08
N MET A 566 9.96 11.05 2.19
CA MET A 566 10.37 10.62 3.53
C MET A 566 9.27 10.06 4.43
N ALA A 567 9.54 8.86 4.96
CA ALA A 567 8.92 8.18 6.09
C ALA A 567 7.42 7.89 5.99
N ILE A 568 6.57 8.90 6.08
CA ILE A 568 5.14 8.76 5.77
C ILE A 568 4.78 9.43 4.44
N VAL A 569 5.63 10.34 3.93
CA VAL A 569 5.65 10.68 2.49
C VAL A 569 6.44 9.62 1.78
N SER A 570 5.78 8.73 1.07
CA SER A 570 6.46 8.01 -0.01
C SER A 570 5.71 8.07 -1.32
N SER A 571 4.49 8.61 -1.30
CA SER A 571 3.71 8.79 -2.50
C SER A 571 4.30 9.91 -3.32
N VAL A 572 5.13 9.54 -4.28
CA VAL A 572 5.59 10.40 -5.37
C VAL A 572 4.69 10.14 -6.56
N ILE A 573 3.83 11.10 -6.87
CA ILE A 573 2.94 11.03 -8.03
C ILE A 573 3.56 11.85 -9.15
N LEU A 574 3.89 11.18 -10.25
CA LEU A 574 4.45 11.83 -11.44
C LEU A 574 3.32 12.38 -12.32
N THR A 575 3.53 13.59 -12.82
CA THR A 575 2.69 14.20 -13.85
C THR A 575 3.44 14.38 -15.17
N ALA A 576 4.77 14.37 -15.13
CA ALA A 576 5.61 14.37 -16.32
C ALA A 576 5.52 13.02 -17.06
N GLU A 577 5.31 13.09 -18.37
CA GLU A 577 5.26 11.93 -19.26
C GLU A 577 6.49 11.93 -20.19
N VAL A 578 7.08 10.75 -20.42
CA VAL A 578 8.22 10.61 -21.35
C VAL A 578 7.82 11.08 -22.74
N GLY A 579 8.66 11.94 -23.34
CA GLY A 579 8.44 12.56 -24.64
C GLY A 579 7.72 13.91 -24.58
N ALA A 580 7.12 14.29 -23.44
CA ALA A 580 6.51 15.60 -23.28
C ALA A 580 7.57 16.71 -23.35
N LYS A 581 7.22 17.82 -24.02
CA LYS A 581 8.00 19.05 -23.98
C LYS A 581 7.41 19.97 -22.93
N LEU A 582 8.17 20.24 -21.88
CA LEU A 582 7.76 21.07 -20.77
C LEU A 582 8.46 22.43 -20.84
N HIS A 583 7.71 23.47 -20.56
CA HIS A 583 8.23 24.81 -20.31
C HIS A 583 8.70 24.92 -18.87
N LYS A 584 9.63 25.84 -18.61
CA LYS A 584 10.09 26.14 -17.26
C LYS A 584 8.90 26.56 -16.39
N GLY A 585 8.76 25.92 -15.23
CA GLY A 585 7.65 26.12 -14.29
C GLY A 585 6.45 25.19 -14.48
N GLU A 586 6.39 24.34 -15.51
CA GLU A 586 5.33 23.32 -15.63
C GLU A 586 5.53 22.19 -14.61
N GLU A 587 4.44 21.60 -14.14
CA GLU A 587 4.46 20.59 -13.07
C GLU A 587 5.09 19.27 -13.53
N LEU A 588 5.96 18.71 -12.69
CA LEU A 588 6.64 17.42 -12.91
C LEU A 588 6.07 16.29 -12.06
N ALA A 589 5.75 16.61 -10.80
CA ALA A 589 5.33 15.64 -9.80
C ALA A 589 4.76 16.35 -8.57
N TYR A 590 4.15 15.59 -7.67
CA TYR A 590 3.80 16.06 -6.34
C TYR A 590 3.89 14.95 -5.29
N PHE A 591 4.01 15.37 -4.03
CA PHE A 591 3.97 14.49 -2.88
C PHE A 591 2.58 14.47 -2.24
N GLN A 592 2.22 13.34 -1.64
CA GLN A 592 1.12 13.23 -0.66
C GLN A 592 1.71 13.05 0.76
N PHE A 593 0.88 13.16 1.80
CA PHE A 593 1.21 13.53 3.20
C PHE A 593 2.55 13.09 3.84
N GLY A 594 3.26 14.06 4.46
CA GLY A 594 4.42 13.94 5.39
C GLY A 594 5.62 14.91 5.07
N GLY A 595 6.90 14.59 5.36
CA GLY A 595 8.07 15.39 4.92
C GLY A 595 8.75 14.91 3.61
N SER A 596 9.35 15.79 2.81
CA SER A 596 9.93 15.41 1.51
C SER A 596 11.23 16.13 1.16
N ASP A 597 12.02 15.53 0.25
CA ASP A 597 13.29 16.09 -0.24
C ASP A 597 13.21 16.26 -1.77
N VAL A 598 13.98 17.21 -2.30
CA VAL A 598 14.23 17.36 -3.74
C VAL A 598 15.72 17.34 -4.01
N VAL A 599 16.11 16.53 -5.01
CA VAL A 599 17.46 16.51 -5.55
C VAL A 599 17.44 16.97 -7.00
N LEU A 600 18.35 17.88 -7.34
CA LEU A 600 18.66 18.25 -8.71
C LEU A 600 20.06 17.76 -9.08
N ILE A 601 20.20 17.18 -10.27
CA ILE A 601 21.50 16.81 -10.82
C ILE A 601 21.65 17.45 -12.20
N PHE A 602 22.69 18.25 -12.36
CA PHE A 602 23.01 18.95 -13.59
C PHE A 602 24.18 18.28 -14.28
N GLU A 603 24.06 18.01 -15.58
CA GLU A 603 25.19 17.58 -16.40
C GLU A 603 26.30 18.64 -16.42
N ASP A 604 27.58 18.21 -16.39
CA ASP A 604 28.75 19.10 -16.38
C ASP A 604 28.76 20.11 -17.54
N ARG A 605 28.23 19.71 -18.70
CA ARG A 605 28.12 20.57 -19.88
C ARG A 605 27.33 21.86 -19.62
N LEU A 606 26.35 21.83 -18.72
CA LEU A 606 25.55 23.02 -18.39
C LEU A 606 26.37 24.09 -17.65
N LYS A 607 27.52 23.73 -17.04
CA LYS A 607 28.40 24.66 -16.30
C LYS A 607 27.60 25.56 -15.37
N VAL A 608 26.75 24.93 -14.56
CA VAL A 608 25.81 25.63 -13.68
C VAL A 608 26.56 26.38 -12.59
N ASN A 609 26.12 27.61 -12.32
CA ASN A 609 26.52 28.42 -11.19
C ASN A 609 25.29 28.63 -10.30
N VAL A 610 25.25 27.91 -9.19
CA VAL A 610 24.16 27.99 -8.19
C VAL A 610 24.44 29.17 -7.27
N THR A 611 23.48 30.07 -7.15
CA THR A 611 23.59 31.32 -6.37
C THR A 611 22.87 31.23 -5.03
N MET A 612 22.53 30.02 -4.60
CA MET A 612 21.79 29.76 -3.37
C MET A 612 22.72 29.75 -2.14
N GLU A 613 22.19 30.14 -0.99
CA GLU A 613 22.89 30.12 0.30
C GLU A 613 22.34 29.02 1.21
N PRO A 614 23.16 28.07 1.70
CA PRO A 614 22.69 27.01 2.58
C PRO A 614 21.97 27.55 3.82
N GLY A 615 20.84 26.93 4.17
CA GLY A 615 19.96 27.34 5.26
C GLY A 615 18.96 28.45 4.89
N GLN A 616 18.96 28.94 3.65
CA GLN A 616 17.90 29.82 3.14
C GLN A 616 16.76 29.01 2.50
N HIS A 617 15.54 29.52 2.65
CA HIS A 617 14.33 28.95 2.05
C HIS A 617 14.00 29.65 0.74
N TYR A 618 13.78 28.87 -0.31
CA TYR A 618 13.51 29.35 -1.67
C TYR A 618 12.15 28.86 -2.11
N ARG A 619 11.33 29.78 -2.61
CA ARG A 619 10.02 29.46 -3.17
C ARG A 619 10.13 28.92 -4.59
N MET A 620 9.20 28.06 -5.00
CA MET A 620 9.06 27.58 -6.37
C MET A 620 9.08 28.76 -7.35
N GLY A 621 9.83 28.60 -8.44
CA GLY A 621 9.89 29.56 -9.54
C GLY A 621 10.90 30.69 -9.38
N VAL A 622 11.46 30.91 -8.18
CA VAL A 622 12.52 31.92 -7.99
C VAL A 622 13.83 31.48 -8.65
N GLN A 623 14.64 32.43 -9.08
CA GLN A 623 15.95 32.12 -9.64
C GLN A 623 16.86 31.51 -8.57
N ILE A 624 17.55 30.42 -8.93
CA ILE A 624 18.50 29.72 -8.07
C ILE A 624 19.92 29.64 -8.66
N GLY A 625 20.08 30.04 -9.91
CA GLY A 625 21.38 30.04 -10.57
C GLY A 625 21.28 30.25 -12.08
N HIS A 626 22.42 30.10 -12.75
CA HIS A 626 22.54 30.22 -14.19
C HIS A 626 23.38 29.10 -14.80
N SER A 627 23.12 28.75 -16.06
CA SER A 627 24.02 27.93 -16.88
C SER A 627 24.86 28.81 -17.80
N ASN A 628 26.17 28.57 -17.89
CA ASN A 628 27.09 29.43 -18.65
C ASN A 628 27.14 29.15 -20.17
N LEU A 629 26.17 28.44 -20.73
CA LEU A 629 26.08 28.22 -22.18
C LEU A 629 25.17 29.27 -22.81
N SER A 630 25.79 30.27 -23.45
CA SER A 630 25.13 31.05 -24.49
C SER A 630 24.67 30.09 -25.60
N LEU A 631 23.40 30.18 -25.98
CA LEU A 631 22.88 29.53 -27.18
C LEU A 631 23.75 30.01 -28.36
N HIS A 632 24.70 29.20 -28.81
CA HIS A 632 25.30 29.43 -30.12
C HIS A 632 24.17 29.26 -31.13
N SER A 633 23.68 30.40 -31.62
CA SER A 633 22.83 30.55 -32.78
C SER A 633 23.36 29.65 -33.90
N CYS A 634 22.68 28.55 -34.18
CA CYS A 634 22.80 27.91 -35.48
C CYS A 634 22.22 28.90 -36.48
N SER A 635 23.14 29.52 -37.23
CA SER A 635 22.86 30.31 -38.43
C SER A 635 22.77 29.38 -39.63
#